data_AF-A0A8J7ZDV2-F1
#
_entry.id   AF-A0A8J7ZDV2-F1
#
_cell.length_a   1.000
_cell.length_b   1.000
_cell.length_c   1.000
_cell.angle_alpha   90.00
_cell.angle_beta   90.00
_cell.angle_gamma   90.00
#
_symmetry.space_group_name_H-M   'P 1'
#
loop_
_entity.id
_entity.type
_entity.pdbx_description
1 polymer ?
#
loop_
_entity_poly.entity_id
_entity_poly.type
_entity_poly.pdbx_seq_one_letter_code
_entity_poly.pdbx_strand_id
1 'polypeptide(L)'
;MKRIITIDVLRGAAIMMMILFHTWLNVMDMDILDNLNLSEINPILVALAVIFFFLGRSRTLFLFISAIIHQYKFMKDLNEGKNPERLLYNGIIKGGIVFLLGVFREGVLSPWGPINTFILTGKVNNTAFRLAYICETLQIIGLSIIFLSIISYIFFKKQWHKDTKFTVSVLAVLALLFLFLAPTIHESVNNFLGYDLTRLGSFNHNFRNTAEYFTRFFWMSIAGVESPIFPNFFVTCVGGIFGYFLVKPNLDKKFLRYSALAGTLFILSG
;
A
#
# COMPACT_ATOMS: atom_id res chain seq x y z
N MET A 1 -1.49 5.46 -25.85
CA MET A 1 -2.76 5.74 -25.15
C MET A 1 -3.51 4.47 -24.74
N LYS A 2 -3.76 3.50 -25.63
CA LYS A 2 -4.54 2.27 -25.31
C LYS A 2 -4.06 1.52 -24.04
N ARG A 3 -2.74 1.38 -23.82
CA ARG A 3 -2.17 0.68 -22.65
C ARG A 3 -2.53 1.32 -21.29
N ILE A 4 -2.64 2.64 -21.21
CA ILE A 4 -2.93 3.34 -19.93
C ILE A 4 -4.40 3.19 -19.55
N ILE A 5 -5.28 3.34 -20.54
CA ILE A 5 -6.73 3.23 -20.32
C ILE A 5 -7.04 1.84 -19.75
N THR A 6 -6.42 0.79 -20.30
CA THR A 6 -6.55 -0.56 -19.75
C THR A 6 -6.06 -0.66 -18.31
N ILE A 7 -4.91 -0.06 -17.97
CA ILE A 7 -4.35 -0.13 -16.61
C ILE A 7 -5.19 0.72 -15.60
N ASP A 8 -5.69 1.89 -16.00
CA ASP A 8 -6.58 2.70 -15.16
C ASP A 8 -7.94 2.02 -14.95
N VAL A 9 -8.49 1.35 -15.98
CA VAL A 9 -9.70 0.53 -15.86
C VAL A 9 -9.45 -0.67 -14.94
N LEU A 10 -8.32 -1.36 -15.10
CA LEU A 10 -7.92 -2.46 -14.21
C LEU A 10 -7.75 -1.98 -12.76
N ARG A 11 -7.21 -0.76 -12.55
CA ARG A 11 -7.15 -0.15 -11.22
C ARG A 11 -8.55 0.07 -10.65
N GLY A 12 -9.47 0.62 -11.43
CA GLY A 12 -10.86 0.84 -11.00
C GLY A 12 -11.58 -0.48 -10.67
N ALA A 13 -11.42 -1.50 -11.52
CA ALA A 13 -11.96 -2.82 -11.29
C ALA A 13 -11.34 -3.48 -10.04
N ALA A 14 -10.04 -3.36 -9.84
CA ALA A 14 -9.36 -3.89 -8.65
C ALA A 14 -9.87 -3.22 -7.36
N ILE A 15 -10.09 -1.90 -7.35
CA ILE A 15 -10.69 -1.19 -6.21
C ILE A 15 -12.10 -1.72 -5.94
N MET A 16 -12.93 -1.84 -6.99
CA MET A 16 -14.30 -2.29 -6.86
C MET A 16 -14.39 -3.72 -6.33
N MET A 17 -13.60 -4.64 -6.90
CA MET A 17 -13.52 -6.03 -6.45
C MET A 17 -12.99 -6.13 -5.02
N MET A 18 -11.98 -5.34 -4.66
CA MET A 18 -11.46 -5.27 -3.30
C MET A 18 -12.53 -4.78 -2.32
N ILE A 19 -13.28 -3.72 -2.64
CA ILE A 19 -14.40 -3.24 -1.80
C ILE A 19 -15.46 -4.33 -1.63
N LEU A 20 -15.86 -5.00 -2.71
CA LEU A 20 -16.85 -6.08 -2.67
C LEU A 20 -16.38 -7.23 -1.79
N PHE A 21 -15.14 -7.71 -1.97
CA PHE A 21 -14.60 -8.80 -1.17
C PHE A 21 -14.38 -8.42 0.28
N HIS A 22 -13.90 -7.20 0.55
CA HIS A 22 -13.72 -6.74 1.93
C HIS A 22 -15.06 -6.58 2.65
N THR A 23 -16.10 -6.10 1.94
CA THR A 23 -17.46 -6.03 2.47
C THR A 23 -18.01 -7.44 2.73
N TRP A 24 -17.81 -8.37 1.79
CA TRP A 24 -18.25 -9.75 1.93
C TRP A 24 -17.58 -10.46 3.11
N LEU A 25 -16.25 -10.33 3.25
CA LEU A 25 -15.50 -10.89 4.38
C LEU A 25 -15.91 -10.30 5.74
N ASN A 26 -16.39 -9.05 5.77
CA ASN A 26 -16.88 -8.43 7.00
C ASN A 26 -18.32 -8.83 7.36
N VAL A 27 -19.08 -9.37 6.41
CA VAL A 27 -20.48 -9.80 6.60
C VAL A 27 -20.59 -11.30 6.77
N MET A 28 -19.71 -12.08 6.15
CA MET A 28 -19.67 -13.52 6.31
C MET A 28 -19.09 -13.93 7.66
N ASP A 29 -19.79 -14.86 8.31
CA ASP A 29 -19.27 -15.57 9.47
C ASP A 29 -18.18 -16.54 9.01
N MET A 30 -16.93 -16.22 9.36
CA MET A 30 -15.77 -17.02 8.99
C MET A 30 -15.62 -18.26 9.88
N ASP A 31 -16.34 -18.35 11.00
CA ASP A 31 -16.32 -19.52 11.90
C ASP A 31 -16.86 -20.79 11.20
N ILE A 32 -17.62 -20.61 10.13
CA ILE A 32 -18.07 -21.69 9.25
C ILE A 32 -16.89 -22.34 8.52
N LEU A 33 -15.85 -21.57 8.15
CA LEU A 33 -14.67 -22.10 7.46
C LEU A 33 -13.78 -22.94 8.38
N ASP A 34 -13.73 -22.64 9.68
CA ASP A 34 -12.92 -23.37 10.65
C ASP A 34 -13.47 -24.77 10.97
N ASN A 35 -14.75 -25.00 10.69
CA ASN A 35 -15.43 -26.28 10.91
C ASN A 35 -15.62 -27.12 9.64
N LEU A 36 -15.03 -26.70 8.51
CA LEU A 36 -15.17 -27.41 7.24
C LEU A 36 -14.21 -28.60 7.12
N ASN A 37 -14.76 -29.80 6.96
CA ASN A 37 -13.99 -30.95 6.49
C ASN A 37 -13.55 -30.74 5.04
N LEU A 38 -12.26 -30.41 4.83
CA LEU A 38 -11.67 -30.17 3.51
C LEU A 38 -11.86 -31.33 2.52
N SER A 39 -12.07 -32.56 3.01
CA SER A 39 -12.32 -33.75 2.20
C SER A 39 -13.71 -33.80 1.55
N GLU A 40 -14.67 -33.02 2.04
CA GLU A 40 -16.05 -33.01 1.57
C GLU A 40 -16.37 -31.81 0.65
N ILE A 41 -15.45 -30.84 0.56
CA ILE A 41 -15.63 -29.64 -0.24
C ILE A 41 -15.22 -29.91 -1.68
N ASN A 42 -16.02 -29.42 -2.62
CA ASN A 42 -15.67 -29.44 -4.03
C ASN A 42 -14.31 -28.71 -4.24
N PRO A 43 -13.29 -29.35 -4.84
CA PRO A 43 -11.97 -28.73 -5.07
C PRO A 43 -12.04 -27.41 -5.85
N ILE A 44 -13.03 -27.24 -6.73
CA ILE A 44 -13.26 -25.99 -7.47
C ILE A 44 -13.69 -24.87 -6.53
N LEU A 45 -14.56 -25.15 -5.56
CA LEU A 45 -14.98 -24.17 -4.55
C LEU A 45 -13.80 -23.76 -3.66
N VAL A 46 -12.93 -24.71 -3.28
CA VAL A 46 -11.71 -24.41 -2.53
C VAL A 46 -10.78 -23.51 -3.35
N ALA A 47 -10.55 -23.84 -4.62
CA ALA A 47 -9.71 -23.03 -5.50
C ALA A 47 -10.28 -21.60 -5.67
N LEU A 48 -11.60 -21.48 -5.85
CA LEU A 48 -12.26 -20.18 -5.91
C LEU A 48 -12.14 -19.43 -4.57
N ALA A 49 -12.38 -20.08 -3.44
CA ALA A 49 -12.25 -19.45 -2.11
C ALA A 49 -10.83 -18.92 -1.88
N VAL A 50 -9.79 -19.67 -2.28
CA VAL A 50 -8.39 -19.23 -2.21
C VAL A 50 -8.16 -18.00 -3.08
N ILE A 51 -8.65 -17.99 -4.33
CA ILE A 51 -8.53 -16.84 -5.24
C ILE A 51 -9.26 -15.63 -4.65
N PHE A 52 -10.47 -15.81 -4.13
CA PHE A 52 -11.27 -14.74 -3.53
C PHE A 52 -10.62 -14.18 -2.27
N PHE A 53 -10.09 -15.04 -1.40
CA PHE A 53 -9.35 -14.64 -0.20
C PHE A 53 -8.10 -13.84 -0.57
N PHE A 54 -7.32 -14.33 -1.55
CA PHE A 54 -6.13 -13.64 -2.04
C PHE A 54 -6.50 -12.26 -2.62
N LEU A 55 -7.52 -12.19 -3.49
CA LEU A 55 -7.97 -10.93 -4.08
C LEU A 55 -8.56 -9.96 -3.03
N GLY A 56 -9.31 -10.47 -2.06
CA GLY A 56 -9.90 -9.69 -0.96
C GLY A 56 -8.89 -9.11 0.02
N ARG A 57 -7.72 -9.75 0.15
CA ARG A 57 -6.58 -9.26 0.95
C ARG A 57 -5.46 -8.62 0.12
N SER A 58 -5.65 -8.45 -1.18
CA SER A 58 -4.62 -7.94 -2.11
C SER A 58 -4.35 -6.43 -2.04
N ARG A 59 -4.41 -5.82 -0.85
CA ARG A 59 -4.08 -4.39 -0.60
C ARG A 59 -2.75 -4.01 -1.27
N THR A 60 -1.77 -4.90 -1.17
CA THR A 60 -0.44 -4.79 -1.77
C THR A 60 -0.45 -4.77 -3.30
N LEU A 61 -1.33 -5.53 -3.96
CA LEU A 61 -1.48 -5.52 -5.41
C LEU A 61 -2.04 -4.17 -5.89
N PHE A 62 -2.98 -3.61 -5.14
CA PHE A 62 -3.54 -2.30 -5.44
C PHE A 62 -2.49 -1.19 -5.32
N LEU A 63 -1.65 -1.25 -4.27
CA LEU A 63 -0.50 -0.38 -4.12
C LEU A 63 0.49 -0.51 -5.30
N PHE A 64 0.80 -1.75 -5.69
CA PHE A 64 1.70 -2.03 -6.81
C PHE A 64 1.20 -1.42 -8.13
N ILE A 65 -0.07 -1.63 -8.49
CA ILE A 65 -0.68 -1.06 -9.70
C ILE A 65 -0.69 0.47 -9.62
N SER A 66 -1.02 1.03 -8.46
CA SER A 66 -1.03 2.48 -8.25
C SER A 66 0.36 3.10 -8.44
N ALA A 67 1.40 2.46 -7.92
CA ALA A 67 2.79 2.87 -8.11
C ALA A 67 3.22 2.81 -9.59
N ILE A 68 2.83 1.75 -10.33
CA ILE A 68 3.10 1.63 -11.77
C ILE A 68 2.48 2.80 -12.54
N ILE A 69 1.19 3.07 -12.33
CA ILE A 69 0.47 4.12 -13.06
C ILE A 69 1.06 5.49 -12.76
N HIS A 70 1.33 5.77 -11.48
CA HIS A 70 1.89 7.05 -11.06
C HIS A 70 3.27 7.28 -11.69
N GLN A 71 4.17 6.30 -11.58
CA GLN A 71 5.51 6.42 -12.15
C GLN A 71 5.47 6.55 -13.67
N TYR A 72 4.62 5.74 -14.33
CA TYR A 72 4.41 5.82 -15.76
C TYR A 72 3.96 7.23 -16.18
N LYS A 73 2.95 7.77 -15.50
CA LYS A 73 2.38 9.08 -15.82
C LYS A 73 3.39 10.19 -15.60
N PHE A 74 4.12 10.16 -14.48
CA PHE A 74 5.17 11.11 -14.16
C PHE A 74 6.26 11.13 -15.24
N MET A 75 6.77 9.96 -15.61
CA MET A 75 7.83 9.83 -16.62
C MET A 75 7.35 10.23 -18.02
N LYS A 76 6.10 9.92 -18.38
CA LYS A 76 5.49 10.36 -19.64
C LYS A 76 5.32 11.87 -19.70
N ASP A 77 4.82 12.47 -18.62
CA ASP A 77 4.66 13.91 -18.50
C ASP A 77 6.01 14.64 -18.61
N LEU A 78 7.07 14.09 -18.01
CA LEU A 78 8.44 14.58 -18.17
C LEU A 78 8.93 14.50 -19.62
N ASN A 79 8.71 13.38 -20.30
CA ASN A 79 9.10 13.21 -21.70
C ASN A 79 8.33 14.14 -22.66
N GLU A 80 7.11 14.56 -22.27
CA GLU A 80 6.33 15.58 -22.97
C GLU A 80 6.84 17.02 -22.69
N GLY A 81 7.92 17.18 -21.91
CA GLY A 81 8.52 18.48 -21.60
C GLY A 81 7.76 19.27 -20.53
N LYS A 82 6.88 18.64 -19.74
CA LYS A 82 6.20 19.33 -18.63
C LYS A 82 7.21 19.68 -17.53
N ASN A 83 6.98 20.83 -16.90
CA ASN A 83 7.85 21.32 -15.83
C ASN A 83 7.92 20.32 -14.64
N PRO A 84 9.11 19.87 -14.23
CA PRO A 84 9.29 18.83 -13.21
C PRO A 84 8.91 19.30 -11.80
N GLU A 85 9.12 20.57 -11.46
CA GLU A 85 8.70 21.14 -10.16
C GLU A 85 7.19 21.09 -10.00
N ARG A 86 6.44 21.41 -11.08
CA ARG A 86 4.98 21.33 -11.10
C ARG A 86 4.50 19.88 -10.98
N LEU A 87 5.20 18.92 -11.59
CA LEU A 87 4.87 17.50 -11.45
C LEU A 87 5.12 17.01 -10.02
N LEU A 88 6.23 17.41 -9.40
CA LEU A 88 6.52 17.14 -7.99
C LEU A 88 5.42 17.72 -7.09
N TYR A 89 5.10 19.01 -7.24
CA TYR A 89 4.06 19.69 -6.47
C TYR A 89 2.69 19.01 -6.60
N ASN A 90 2.28 18.67 -7.82
CA ASN A 90 1.05 17.94 -8.07
C ASN A 90 1.06 16.55 -7.42
N GLY A 91 2.20 15.87 -7.42
CA GLY A 91 2.39 14.58 -6.75
C GLY A 91 2.24 14.71 -5.24
N ILE A 92 2.88 15.71 -4.63
CA ILE A 92 2.80 15.99 -3.20
C ILE A 92 1.36 16.30 -2.78
N ILE A 93 0.68 17.19 -3.51
CA ILE A 93 -0.72 17.54 -3.20
C ILE A 93 -1.63 16.34 -3.35
N LYS A 94 -1.55 15.60 -4.46
CA LYS A 94 -2.43 14.45 -4.68
C LYS A 94 -2.19 13.37 -3.63
N GLY A 95 -0.93 13.07 -3.33
CA GLY A 95 -0.57 12.11 -2.30
C GLY A 95 -1.01 12.57 -0.91
N GLY A 96 -0.87 13.87 -0.60
CA GLY A 96 -1.33 14.46 0.66
C GLY A 96 -2.85 14.41 0.81
N ILE A 97 -3.62 14.73 -0.24
CA ILE A 97 -5.08 14.60 -0.24
C ILE A 97 -5.49 13.15 0.00
N VAL A 98 -4.89 12.19 -0.73
CA VAL A 98 -5.18 10.76 -0.56
C VAL A 98 -4.82 10.29 0.85
N PHE A 99 -3.70 10.74 1.40
CA PHE A 99 -3.30 10.44 2.77
C PHE A 99 -4.32 10.96 3.79
N LEU A 100 -4.73 12.22 3.69
CA LEU A 100 -5.72 12.83 4.58
C LEU A 100 -7.09 12.16 4.47
N LEU A 101 -7.51 11.77 3.25
CA LEU A 101 -8.72 10.98 3.05
C LEU A 101 -8.63 9.61 3.71
N GLY A 102 -7.46 8.97 3.68
CA GLY A 102 -7.21 7.72 4.42
C GLY A 102 -7.35 7.91 5.93
N VAL A 103 -6.70 8.93 6.49
CA VAL A 103 -6.81 9.27 7.93
C VAL A 103 -8.26 9.56 8.32
N PHE A 104 -8.99 10.31 7.51
CA PHE A 104 -10.41 10.58 7.73
C PHE A 104 -11.26 9.30 7.66
N ARG A 105 -11.03 8.44 6.67
CA ARG A 105 -11.74 7.17 6.52
C ARG A 105 -11.53 6.28 7.75
N GLU A 106 -10.30 6.09 8.20
CA GLU A 106 -10.04 5.25 9.38
C GLU A 106 -10.51 5.90 10.68
N GLY A 107 -10.28 7.20 10.84
CA GLY A 107 -10.63 7.91 12.06
C GLY A 107 -12.14 8.07 12.27
N VAL A 108 -12.93 8.14 11.19
CA VAL A 108 -14.35 8.52 11.26
C VAL A 108 -15.26 7.46 10.64
N LEU A 109 -14.96 7.02 9.42
CA LEU A 109 -15.82 6.15 8.61
C LEU A 109 -15.53 4.64 8.79
N SER A 110 -14.58 4.28 9.65
CA SER A 110 -14.22 2.88 9.86
C SER A 110 -15.43 2.10 10.39
N PRO A 111 -15.64 0.82 9.98
CA PRO A 111 -16.74 -0.01 10.50
C PRO A 111 -16.72 -0.16 12.02
N TRP A 112 -15.54 -0.02 12.64
CA TRP A 112 -15.33 -0.08 14.09
C TRP A 112 -15.22 1.33 14.71
N GLY A 113 -15.46 2.37 13.92
CA GLY A 113 -15.19 3.76 14.27
C GLY A 113 -16.33 4.52 14.95
N PRO A 114 -16.13 5.84 15.13
CA PRO A 114 -17.06 6.69 15.85
C PRO A 114 -18.45 6.72 15.23
N ILE A 115 -18.55 6.70 13.89
CA ILE A 115 -19.86 6.70 13.21
C ILE A 115 -20.63 5.43 13.49
N ASN A 116 -20.01 4.26 13.41
CA ASN A 116 -20.72 3.01 13.69
C ASN A 116 -21.19 2.96 15.16
N THR A 117 -20.31 3.35 16.08
CA THR A 117 -20.67 3.44 17.51
C THR A 117 -21.84 4.40 17.73
N PHE A 118 -21.81 5.57 17.08
CA PHE A 118 -22.88 6.55 17.16
C PHE A 118 -24.20 6.02 16.60
N ILE A 119 -24.19 5.35 15.45
CA ILE A 119 -25.39 4.76 14.84
C ILE A 119 -25.99 3.68 15.75
N LEU A 120 -25.15 2.80 16.32
CA LEU A 120 -25.61 1.67 17.13
C LEU A 120 -26.03 2.06 18.55
N THR A 121 -25.35 3.04 19.17
CA THR A 121 -25.54 3.35 20.60
C THR A 121 -25.95 4.78 20.89
N GLY A 122 -26.04 5.66 19.90
CA GLY A 122 -26.33 7.09 20.07
C GLY A 122 -25.22 7.88 20.79
N LYS A 123 -24.03 7.29 20.99
CA LYS A 123 -22.93 7.90 21.73
C LYS A 123 -21.66 7.92 20.88
N VAL A 124 -20.92 9.03 20.96
CA VAL A 124 -19.59 9.13 20.36
C VAL A 124 -18.57 8.66 21.38
N ASN A 125 -17.88 7.56 21.08
CA ASN A 125 -16.76 7.12 21.91
C ASN A 125 -15.47 7.82 21.45
N ASN A 126 -14.87 8.64 22.32
CA ASN A 126 -13.61 9.33 22.03
C ASN A 126 -12.45 8.36 21.75
N THR A 127 -12.52 7.11 22.24
CA THR A 127 -11.50 6.10 21.91
C THR A 127 -11.62 5.58 20.48
N ALA A 128 -12.74 5.82 19.78
CA ALA A 128 -12.91 5.38 18.39
C ALA A 128 -12.13 6.24 17.39
N PHE A 129 -11.83 7.51 17.73
CA PHE A 129 -10.92 8.35 16.93
C PHE A 129 -9.47 7.82 16.92
N ARG A 130 -9.15 6.89 17.83
CA ARG A 130 -7.85 6.21 17.84
C ARG A 130 -7.64 5.34 16.59
N LEU A 131 -8.68 5.01 15.84
CA LEU A 131 -8.49 4.30 14.57
C LEU A 131 -7.77 5.15 13.52
N ALA A 132 -7.75 6.47 13.67
CA ALA A 132 -6.95 7.35 12.82
C ALA A 132 -5.44 7.04 12.89
N TYR A 133 -4.97 6.37 13.96
CA TYR A 133 -3.58 5.91 14.11
C TYR A 133 -3.18 4.80 13.17
N ILE A 134 -4.16 4.05 12.69
CA ILE A 134 -3.88 2.87 11.90
C ILE A 134 -3.51 3.37 10.51
N CYS A 135 -2.26 3.13 10.15
CA CYS A 135 -1.83 3.36 8.78
C CYS A 135 -2.39 2.22 7.92
N GLU A 136 -3.38 2.57 7.12
CA GLU A 136 -4.07 1.68 6.21
C GLU A 136 -3.68 1.95 4.76
N THR A 137 -4.23 1.14 3.87
CA THR A 137 -3.86 1.10 2.45
C THR A 137 -3.90 2.48 1.76
N LEU A 138 -4.90 3.33 2.07
CA LEU A 138 -5.02 4.66 1.44
C LEU A 138 -3.89 5.61 1.85
N GLN A 139 -3.53 5.62 3.13
CA GLN A 139 -2.42 6.41 3.66
C GLN A 139 -1.11 5.99 2.99
N ILE A 140 -0.89 4.67 2.87
CA ILE A 140 0.29 4.11 2.21
C ILE A 140 0.37 4.50 0.74
N ILE A 141 -0.76 4.50 0.01
CA ILE A 141 -0.80 4.95 -1.39
C ILE A 141 -0.45 6.43 -1.49
N GLY A 142 -1.03 7.27 -0.61
CA GLY A 142 -0.72 8.69 -0.55
C GLY A 142 0.77 8.94 -0.34
N LEU A 143 1.38 8.28 0.65
CA LEU A 143 2.81 8.35 0.93
C LEU A 143 3.66 7.82 -0.23
N SER A 144 3.21 6.77 -0.90
CA SER A 144 3.90 6.17 -2.04
C SER A 144 3.92 7.09 -3.26
N ILE A 145 2.83 7.81 -3.52
CA ILE A 145 2.76 8.85 -4.56
C ILE A 145 3.77 9.96 -4.25
N ILE A 146 3.80 10.46 -3.01
CA ILE A 146 4.75 11.49 -2.56
C ILE A 146 6.18 11.00 -2.77
N PHE A 147 6.50 9.81 -2.26
CA PHE A 147 7.81 9.20 -2.35
C PHE A 147 8.28 9.06 -3.80
N LEU A 148 7.48 8.44 -4.67
CA LEU A 148 7.84 8.27 -6.09
C LEU A 148 7.99 9.61 -6.83
N SER A 149 7.17 10.61 -6.49
CA SER A 149 7.32 11.95 -7.07
C SER A 149 8.63 12.62 -6.66
N ILE A 150 9.04 12.49 -5.40
CA ILE A 150 10.32 13.01 -4.90
C ILE A 150 11.48 12.30 -5.60
N ILE A 151 11.50 10.97 -5.60
CA ILE A 151 12.56 10.18 -6.24
C ILE A 151 12.66 10.49 -7.74
N SER A 152 11.53 10.55 -8.44
CA SER A 152 11.52 10.85 -9.87
C SER A 152 11.97 12.28 -10.17
N TYR A 153 11.63 13.24 -9.31
CA TYR A 153 12.16 14.61 -9.41
C TYR A 153 13.68 14.64 -9.25
N ILE A 154 14.23 13.92 -8.27
CA ILE A 154 15.68 13.81 -8.06
C ILE A 154 16.36 13.19 -9.28
N PHE A 155 15.82 12.09 -9.82
CA PHE A 155 16.34 11.44 -11.02
C PHE A 155 16.27 12.34 -12.26
N PHE A 156 15.24 13.19 -12.34
CA PHE A 156 15.15 14.18 -13.40
C PHE A 156 16.23 15.26 -13.26
N LYS A 157 16.31 15.90 -12.09
CA LYS A 157 17.24 17.01 -11.81
C LYS A 157 18.71 16.60 -11.99
N LYS A 158 19.06 15.35 -11.66
CA LYS A 158 20.40 14.78 -11.83
C LYS A 158 20.63 14.13 -13.21
N GLN A 159 19.63 14.16 -14.09
CA GLN A 159 19.63 13.47 -15.40
C GLN A 159 19.81 11.93 -15.33
N TRP A 160 19.71 11.33 -14.15
CA TRP A 160 19.84 9.89 -13.93
C TRP A 160 18.74 9.07 -14.59
N HIS A 161 17.59 9.68 -14.86
CA HIS A 161 16.49 9.04 -15.60
C HIS A 161 16.86 8.59 -17.02
N LYS A 162 17.93 9.13 -17.62
CA LYS A 162 18.44 8.71 -18.93
C LYS A 162 19.13 7.35 -18.87
N ASP A 163 19.79 7.04 -17.75
CA ASP A 163 20.39 5.74 -17.51
C ASP A 163 19.39 4.81 -16.82
N THR A 164 18.86 3.89 -17.60
CA THR A 164 17.92 2.88 -17.13
C THR A 164 18.52 1.91 -16.16
N LYS A 165 19.77 1.48 -16.37
CA LYS A 165 20.41 0.52 -15.46
C LYS A 165 20.58 1.18 -14.11
N PHE A 166 21.03 2.43 -14.09
CA PHE A 166 21.17 3.20 -12.85
C PHE A 166 19.81 3.42 -12.17
N THR A 167 18.81 3.94 -12.89
CA THR A 167 17.46 4.19 -12.34
C THR A 167 16.85 2.94 -11.71
N VAL A 168 16.90 1.81 -12.43
CA VAL A 168 16.36 0.53 -11.96
C VAL A 168 17.17 -0.01 -10.78
N SER A 169 18.50 0.10 -10.81
CA SER A 169 19.36 -0.36 -9.71
C SER A 169 19.11 0.43 -8.43
N VAL A 170 18.97 1.75 -8.51
CA VAL A 170 18.66 2.58 -7.33
C VAL A 170 17.29 2.20 -6.75
N LEU A 171 16.26 2.05 -7.59
CA LEU A 171 14.95 1.62 -7.11
C LEU A 171 14.98 0.21 -6.52
N ALA A 172 15.75 -0.72 -7.10
CA ALA A 172 15.90 -2.08 -6.58
C ALA A 172 16.63 -2.09 -5.23
N VAL A 173 17.71 -1.32 -5.09
CA VAL A 173 18.44 -1.16 -3.83
C VAL A 173 17.54 -0.54 -2.76
N LEU A 174 16.76 0.50 -3.10
CA LEU A 174 15.77 1.09 -2.19
C LEU A 174 14.71 0.06 -1.79
N ALA A 175 14.22 -0.74 -2.74
CA ALA A 175 13.24 -1.78 -2.46
C ALA A 175 13.80 -2.79 -1.42
N LEU A 176 15.00 -3.32 -1.67
CA LEU A 176 15.65 -4.25 -0.75
C LEU A 176 15.95 -3.61 0.60
N LEU A 177 16.40 -2.35 0.62
CA LEU A 177 16.65 -1.61 1.85
C LEU A 177 15.37 -1.49 2.68
N PHE A 178 14.23 -1.15 2.07
CA PHE A 178 12.96 -1.08 2.79
C PHE A 178 12.50 -2.46 3.31
N LEU A 179 12.72 -3.52 2.53
CA LEU A 179 12.37 -4.88 2.93
C LEU A 179 13.21 -5.35 4.14
N PHE A 180 14.53 -5.17 4.10
CA PHE A 180 15.43 -5.64 5.16
C PHE A 180 15.45 -4.74 6.39
N LEU A 181 15.16 -3.45 6.26
CA LEU A 181 15.02 -2.57 7.42
C LEU A 181 13.68 -2.76 8.14
N ALA A 182 12.66 -3.35 7.51
CA ALA A 182 11.34 -3.48 8.12
C ALA A 182 11.36 -4.15 9.51
N PRO A 183 12.03 -5.30 9.73
CA PRO A 183 12.09 -5.93 11.05
C PRO A 183 12.84 -5.08 12.08
N THR A 184 13.99 -4.51 11.70
CA THR A 184 14.80 -3.68 12.59
C THR A 184 14.07 -2.42 13.03
N ILE A 185 13.36 -1.77 12.10
CA ILE A 185 12.53 -0.60 12.39
C ILE A 185 11.36 -0.99 13.30
N HIS A 186 10.73 -2.14 13.05
CA HIS A 186 9.66 -2.64 13.90
C HIS A 186 10.13 -2.87 15.34
N GLU A 187 11.23 -3.59 15.53
CA GLU A 187 11.82 -3.84 16.85
C GLU A 187 12.26 -2.55 17.54
N SER A 188 12.89 -1.63 16.80
CA SER A 188 13.32 -0.33 17.33
C SER A 188 12.13 0.49 17.84
N VAL A 189 11.00 0.47 17.11
CA VAL A 189 9.78 1.15 17.54
C VAL A 189 9.15 0.47 18.75
N ASN A 190 9.08 -0.86 18.79
CA ASN A 190 8.59 -1.60 19.96
C ASN A 190 9.40 -1.26 21.22
N ASN A 191 10.73 -1.24 21.11
CA ASN A 191 11.63 -0.87 22.21
C ASN A 191 11.45 0.59 22.64
N PHE A 192 11.28 1.51 21.68
CA PHE A 192 11.04 2.93 21.98
C PHE A 192 9.69 3.17 22.67
N LEU A 193 8.64 2.46 22.25
CA LEU A 193 7.30 2.58 22.83
C LEU A 193 7.13 1.78 24.13
N GLY A 194 8.00 0.80 24.38
CA GLY A 194 7.98 -0.04 25.57
C GLY A 194 6.92 -1.15 25.56
N TYR A 195 6.33 -1.45 24.41
CA TYR A 195 5.34 -2.53 24.23
C TYR A 195 5.33 -3.02 22.78
N ASP A 196 4.82 -4.25 22.58
CA ASP A 196 4.70 -4.85 21.26
C ASP A 196 3.47 -4.32 20.50
N LEU A 197 3.73 -3.69 19.34
CA LEU A 197 2.68 -3.18 18.48
C LEU A 197 1.79 -4.29 17.90
N THR A 198 2.31 -5.51 17.66
CA THR A 198 1.60 -6.58 16.93
C THR A 198 0.52 -7.28 17.75
N ARG A 199 0.59 -7.28 19.08
CA ARG A 199 -0.27 -8.08 19.96
C ARG A 199 -1.35 -7.26 20.64
N LEU A 200 -2.37 -6.75 19.93
CA LEU A 200 -3.58 -6.07 20.50
C LEU A 200 -3.31 -4.89 21.49
N GLY A 201 -2.05 -4.62 21.85
CA GLY A 201 -1.63 -3.74 22.94
C GLY A 201 -1.65 -2.27 22.54
N SER A 202 -1.68 -1.99 21.23
CA SER A 202 -1.82 -0.64 20.70
C SER A 202 -3.17 0.01 21.06
N PHE A 203 -4.24 -0.78 21.23
CA PHE A 203 -5.58 -0.27 21.54
C PHE A 203 -5.82 -0.05 23.05
N ASN A 204 -5.09 -0.78 23.89
CA ASN A 204 -5.33 -0.83 25.33
C ASN A 204 -4.54 0.20 26.15
N HIS A 205 -3.65 0.97 25.52
CA HIS A 205 -2.89 2.01 26.22
C HIS A 205 -3.46 3.42 25.99
N ASN A 206 -3.92 4.04 27.09
CA ASN A 206 -4.33 5.44 27.09
C ASN A 206 -3.13 6.37 26.93
N PHE A 207 -3.32 7.44 26.16
CA PHE A 207 -2.33 8.52 26.03
C PHE A 207 -2.38 9.40 27.27
N ARG A 208 -1.20 9.79 27.76
CA ARG A 208 -1.07 10.73 28.88
C ARG A 208 -1.25 12.17 28.41
N ASN A 209 -0.86 12.49 27.17
CA ASN A 209 -0.96 13.83 26.60
C ASN A 209 -0.98 13.85 25.05
N THR A 210 -1.20 15.03 24.48
CA THR A 210 -1.25 15.27 23.02
C THR A 210 0.09 15.05 22.32
N ALA A 211 1.22 15.29 23.00
CA ALA A 211 2.53 15.05 22.41
C ALA A 211 2.76 13.54 22.17
N GLU A 212 2.43 12.72 23.17
CA GLU A 212 2.48 11.26 23.10
C GLU A 212 1.55 10.71 22.02
N TYR A 213 0.36 11.33 21.84
CA TYR A 213 -0.51 11.07 20.69
C TYR A 213 0.28 11.23 19.38
N PHE A 214 0.78 12.43 19.07
CA PHE A 214 1.44 12.67 17.79
C PHE A 214 2.69 11.80 17.58
N THR A 215 3.47 11.57 18.63
CA THR A 215 4.64 10.70 18.59
C THR A 215 4.23 9.26 18.24
N ARG A 216 3.20 8.71 18.89
CA ARG A 216 2.71 7.36 18.60
C ARG A 216 2.11 7.24 17.20
N PHE A 217 1.34 8.23 16.74
CA PHE A 217 0.79 8.25 15.37
C PHE A 217 1.88 8.06 14.31
N PHE A 218 3.00 8.79 14.45
CA PHE A 218 4.12 8.71 13.52
C PHE A 218 4.81 7.35 13.56
N TRP A 219 5.21 6.88 14.75
CA TRP A 219 5.95 5.62 14.89
C TRP A 219 5.11 4.39 14.56
N MET A 220 3.83 4.39 14.93
CA MET A 220 2.90 3.31 14.57
C MET A 220 2.65 3.25 13.07
N SER A 221 2.69 4.37 12.35
CA SER A 221 2.57 4.32 10.88
C SER A 221 3.79 3.67 10.24
N ILE A 222 4.98 3.91 10.80
CA ILE A 222 6.25 3.37 10.29
C ILE A 222 6.37 1.86 10.54
N ALA A 223 6.13 1.43 11.78
CA ALA A 223 6.31 0.04 12.22
C ALA A 223 5.04 -0.81 12.16
N GLY A 224 3.90 -0.23 11.78
CA GLY A 224 2.54 -0.69 12.12
C GLY A 224 2.13 -2.14 11.85
N VAL A 225 0.93 -2.45 12.38
CA VAL A 225 0.35 -3.81 12.42
C VAL A 225 -0.39 -4.19 11.13
N GLU A 226 -1.19 -3.27 10.58
CA GLU A 226 -2.09 -3.56 9.45
C GLU A 226 -1.43 -3.36 8.08
N SER A 227 -0.74 -2.23 7.88
CA SER A 227 -0.08 -1.91 6.60
C SER A 227 1.16 -1.05 6.85
N PRO A 228 2.25 -1.64 7.37
CA PRO A 228 3.48 -0.91 7.68
C PRO A 228 4.10 -0.23 6.45
N ILE A 229 4.63 0.98 6.63
CA ILE A 229 5.20 1.80 5.55
C ILE A 229 6.34 1.08 4.82
N PHE A 230 7.28 0.51 5.55
CA PHE A 230 8.52 -0.04 4.99
C PHE A 230 8.30 -1.19 3.99
N PRO A 231 7.64 -2.30 4.34
CA PRO A 231 7.43 -3.38 3.37
C PRO A 231 6.49 -2.96 2.22
N ASN A 232 5.59 -2.01 2.45
CA ASN A 232 4.79 -1.45 1.36
C ASN A 232 5.63 -0.57 0.41
N PHE A 233 6.66 0.12 0.92
CA PHE A 233 7.57 0.91 0.09
C PHE A 233 8.49 0.05 -0.78
N PHE A 234 8.78 -1.19 -0.37
CA PHE A 234 9.38 -2.20 -1.28
C PHE A 234 8.49 -2.36 -2.53
N VAL A 235 7.20 -2.59 -2.34
CA VAL A 235 6.23 -2.80 -3.42
C VAL A 235 6.08 -1.55 -4.28
N THR A 236 6.09 -0.37 -3.66
CA THR A 236 6.09 0.92 -4.37
C THR A 236 7.32 1.08 -5.25
N CYS A 237 8.51 0.72 -4.77
CA CYS A 237 9.74 0.77 -5.57
C CYS A 237 9.70 -0.21 -6.74
N VAL A 238 9.24 -1.44 -6.52
CA VAL A 238 9.08 -2.44 -7.58
C VAL A 238 8.05 -1.93 -8.61
N GLY A 239 6.91 -1.40 -8.17
CA GLY A 239 5.91 -0.77 -9.05
C GLY A 239 6.48 0.40 -9.85
N GLY A 240 7.33 1.22 -9.23
CA GLY A 240 8.09 2.26 -9.90
C GLY A 240 8.97 1.73 -11.03
N ILE A 241 9.69 0.62 -10.82
CA ILE A 241 10.50 -0.01 -11.87
C ILE A 241 9.63 -0.38 -13.08
N PHE A 242 8.51 -1.07 -12.85
CA PHE A 242 7.58 -1.44 -13.93
C PHE A 242 7.00 -0.21 -14.64
N GLY A 243 6.56 0.80 -13.88
CA GLY A 243 6.05 2.05 -14.44
C GLY A 243 7.07 2.78 -15.33
N TYR A 244 8.34 2.82 -14.91
CA TYR A 244 9.42 3.40 -15.69
C TYR A 244 9.64 2.65 -17.02
N PHE A 245 9.67 1.31 -17.00
CA PHE A 245 9.83 0.51 -18.23
C PHE A 245 8.68 0.69 -19.22
N LEU A 246 7.45 0.85 -18.74
CA LEU A 246 6.27 1.01 -19.60
C LEU A 246 6.29 2.30 -20.44
N VAL A 247 7.06 3.32 -20.04
CA VAL A 247 7.20 4.58 -20.81
C VAL A 247 8.17 4.43 -21.98
N LYS A 248 9.04 3.42 -21.96
CA LYS A 248 10.04 3.24 -23.02
C LYS A 248 9.40 2.83 -24.35
N PRO A 249 9.93 3.31 -25.49
CA PRO A 249 9.42 2.95 -26.81
C PRO A 249 9.60 1.45 -27.10
N ASN A 250 10.77 0.90 -26.72
CA ASN A 250 11.08 -0.52 -26.85
C ASN A 250 11.05 -1.17 -25.47
N LEU A 251 9.98 -1.91 -25.22
CA LEU A 251 9.82 -2.71 -24.01
C LEU A 251 10.77 -3.90 -24.10
N ASP A 252 11.68 -4.06 -23.14
CA ASP A 252 12.52 -5.24 -23.08
C ASP A 252 11.68 -6.46 -22.67
N LYS A 253 11.32 -7.29 -23.65
CA LYS A 253 10.54 -8.52 -23.41
C LYS A 253 11.26 -9.50 -22.50
N LYS A 254 12.60 -9.47 -22.45
CA LYS A 254 13.38 -10.33 -21.55
C LYS A 254 13.17 -9.92 -20.11
N PHE A 255 13.20 -8.61 -19.81
CA PHE A 255 12.91 -8.09 -18.48
C PHE A 255 11.55 -8.61 -17.97
N LEU A 256 10.48 -8.43 -18.75
CA LEU A 256 9.14 -8.91 -18.36
C LEU A 256 9.08 -10.42 -18.09
N ARG A 257 9.74 -11.23 -18.93
CA ARG A 257 9.78 -12.68 -18.76
C ARG A 257 10.56 -13.08 -17.49
N TYR A 258 11.72 -12.48 -17.26
CA TYR A 258 12.53 -12.78 -16.08
C TYR A 258 11.87 -12.29 -14.78
N SER A 259 11.23 -11.12 -14.79
CA SER A 259 10.49 -10.61 -13.63
C SER A 259 9.30 -11.52 -13.31
N ALA A 260 8.57 -12.01 -14.31
CA ALA A 260 7.49 -12.96 -14.12
C ALA A 260 7.99 -14.29 -13.56
N LEU A 261 9.06 -14.86 -14.14
CA LEU A 261 9.68 -16.10 -13.66
C LEU A 261 10.21 -15.97 -12.23
N ALA A 262 10.90 -14.88 -11.92
CA ALA A 262 11.40 -14.62 -10.57
C ALA A 262 10.25 -14.50 -9.57
N GLY A 263 9.16 -13.81 -9.93
CA GLY A 263 7.95 -13.73 -9.11
C GLY A 263 7.31 -15.10 -8.88
N THR A 264 7.17 -15.92 -9.93
CA THR A 264 6.62 -17.27 -9.81
C THR A 264 7.50 -18.18 -8.96
N LEU A 265 8.83 -18.14 -9.15
CA LEU A 265 9.76 -18.91 -8.33
C LEU A 265 9.72 -18.49 -6.86
N PHE A 266 9.59 -17.19 -6.58
CA PHE A 266 9.45 -16.69 -5.23
C PHE A 266 8.15 -17.17 -4.57
N ILE A 267 7.04 -17.21 -5.31
CA ILE A 267 5.75 -17.75 -4.83
C ILE A 267 5.84 -19.27 -4.59
N LEU A 268 6.59 -20.00 -5.42
CA LEU A 268 6.74 -21.46 -5.27
C LEU A 268 7.74 -21.87 -4.18
N SER A 269 8.57 -20.95 -3.69
CA SER A 269 9.62 -21.23 -2.70
C SER A 269 9.34 -20.67 -1.30
N GLY A 270 8.36 -19.77 -1.18
CA GLY A 270 7.82 -19.28 0.10
C GLY A 270 6.60 -20.08 0.51
#